data_AF-A0A8H5H4P4-F1
#
_entry.id   AF-A0A8H5H4P4-F1
#
_cell.length_a   1.000
_cell.length_b   1.000
_cell.length_c   1.000
_cell.angle_alpha   90.00
_cell.angle_beta   90.00
_cell.angle_gamma   90.00
#
_symmetry.space_group_name_H-M   'P 1'
#
loop_
_entity.id
_entity.type
_entity.pdbx_description
1 polymer ?
#
loop_
_entity_poly.entity_id
_entity_poly.type
_entity_poly.pdbx_seq_one_letter_code
_entity_poly.pdbx_strand_id
1 'polypeptide(L)'
;MLSELSTHEKGGTPVSLDVVLRLENLGYKQELSRSRGLFHILFMTLAIMAVPYGLSAPIATSLIGAYTYSAIGMITSMAEEVRDPAIQVPRAMVYSIPIGAISGLVFLLPIVFTLPDIETLLAVPGGQPIGVMFTLIMGSQSGGFGIWFIIFGIGIFCAISICCAASRATWSFARDKAIPFHTTFARISRSNHDGQAEDPSAVPLNAHLLSTAIQLLLGLIYLGSSAAFNAFVGVAVICLGASYAMPIAILLFNGKGRKEMEDARFSLGRWGWVINAVALLWVSFEIVLFSMPAVVPVTQVTMNYASVVFVGFAFISAGWYMINGRYHYAGPPIPSDTDISEKSEEGLGPS
;
A
#
# COMPACT_ATOMS: atom_id res chain seq x y z
N MET A 1 33.24 -21.06 9.12
CA MET A 1 32.52 -19.77 9.21
C MET A 1 31.48 -19.54 8.10
N LEU A 2 31.56 -20.23 6.94
CA LEU A 2 30.54 -20.16 5.87
C LEU A 2 29.42 -21.24 5.97
N SER A 3 29.50 -22.13 6.96
CA SER A 3 28.54 -23.24 7.15
C SER A 3 27.41 -22.91 8.13
N GLU A 4 27.45 -21.76 8.83
CA GLU A 4 26.47 -21.41 9.88
C GLU A 4 25.40 -20.41 9.42
N LEU A 5 25.49 -19.88 8.19
CA LEU A 5 24.45 -18.99 7.61
C LEU A 5 23.28 -19.76 6.98
N SER A 6 23.33 -21.09 6.98
CA SER A 6 22.17 -21.94 6.69
C SER A 6 21.31 -22.04 7.95
N THR A 7 20.48 -21.03 8.22
CA THR A 7 19.39 -21.17 9.19
C THR A 7 18.50 -22.33 8.75
N HIS A 8 18.53 -23.41 9.52
CA HIS A 8 17.60 -24.54 9.40
C HIS A 8 16.17 -24.05 9.70
N GLU A 9 15.46 -23.55 8.69
CA GLU A 9 14.00 -23.41 8.76
C GLU A 9 13.37 -24.81 8.66
N LYS A 10 12.86 -25.34 9.77
CA LYS A 10 11.95 -26.49 9.73
C LYS A 10 10.67 -26.07 9.01
N GLY A 11 10.58 -26.39 7.71
CA GLY A 11 9.35 -26.32 6.90
C GLY A 11 9.32 -25.27 5.78
N GLY A 12 10.39 -24.50 5.58
CA GLY A 12 10.57 -23.60 4.44
C GLY A 12 11.61 -24.14 3.46
N THR A 13 11.40 -23.98 2.16
CA THR A 13 12.48 -24.17 1.17
C THR A 13 13.64 -23.23 1.55
N PRO A 14 14.89 -23.73 1.62
CA PRO A 14 16.02 -22.93 2.08
C PRO A 14 16.17 -21.68 1.21
N VAL A 15 16.25 -20.51 1.86
CA VAL A 15 16.59 -19.26 1.17
C VAL A 15 18.01 -19.42 0.64
N SER A 16 18.18 -19.16 -0.64
CA SER A 16 19.47 -19.34 -1.29
C SER A 16 20.46 -18.32 -0.73
N LEU A 17 21.64 -18.81 -0.31
CA LEU A 17 22.68 -18.05 0.39
C LEU A 17 23.14 -16.82 -0.41
N ASP A 18 23.09 -16.90 -1.73
CA ASP A 18 23.35 -15.83 -2.69
C ASP A 18 22.47 -14.58 -2.47
N VAL A 19 21.21 -14.74 -2.07
CA VAL A 19 20.29 -13.62 -1.86
C VAL A 19 20.63 -12.88 -0.56
N VAL A 20 20.99 -13.60 0.50
CA VAL A 20 21.40 -13.00 1.77
C VAL A 20 22.72 -12.25 1.60
N LEU A 21 23.70 -12.89 0.95
CA LEU A 21 25.00 -12.29 0.64
C LEU A 21 24.86 -11.06 -0.26
N ARG A 22 23.94 -11.07 -1.24
CA ARG A 22 23.67 -9.91 -2.10
C ARG A 22 23.08 -8.74 -1.31
N LEU A 23 22.18 -8.99 -0.37
CA LEU A 23 21.59 -7.93 0.47
C LEU A 23 22.63 -7.34 1.43
N GLU A 24 23.47 -8.18 2.02
CA GLU A 24 24.59 -7.75 2.84
C GLU A 24 25.61 -6.93 2.03
N ASN A 25 25.88 -7.32 0.78
CA ASN A 25 26.68 -6.54 -0.16
C ASN A 25 26.05 -5.19 -0.57
N LEU A 26 24.73 -5.03 -0.39
CA LEU A 26 24.02 -3.75 -0.55
C LEU A 26 23.94 -2.96 0.75
N GLY A 27 24.64 -3.40 1.82
CA GLY A 27 24.57 -2.80 3.15
C GLY A 27 23.21 -2.94 3.83
N TYR A 28 22.35 -3.85 3.33
CA TYR A 28 21.00 -4.06 3.84
C TYR A 28 20.93 -5.22 4.84
N LYS A 29 20.54 -4.92 6.07
CA LYS A 29 20.28 -5.96 7.09
C LYS A 29 18.79 -6.29 7.12
N GLN A 30 18.47 -7.57 6.92
CA GLN A 30 17.10 -8.05 7.03
C GLN A 30 16.70 -8.18 8.51
N GLU A 31 15.59 -7.55 8.93
CA GLU A 31 15.13 -7.56 10.33
C GLU A 31 13.84 -8.38 10.54
N LEU A 32 13.11 -8.70 9.47
CA LEU A 32 11.90 -9.52 9.52
C LEU A 32 12.11 -10.89 8.83
N SER A 33 11.46 -11.92 9.37
CA SER A 33 11.48 -13.27 8.81
C SER A 33 10.62 -13.38 7.54
N ARG A 34 11.10 -14.12 6.52
CA ARG A 34 10.35 -14.37 5.27
C ARG A 34 9.28 -15.44 5.42
N SER A 35 8.17 -15.08 6.04
CA SER A 35 7.05 -15.99 6.30
C SER A 35 6.02 -16.09 5.17
N ARG A 36 6.04 -15.16 4.19
CA ARG A 36 4.97 -15.01 3.20
C ARG A 36 5.36 -15.52 1.82
N GLY A 37 4.52 -16.39 1.26
CA GLY A 37 4.57 -16.78 -0.15
C GLY A 37 3.57 -15.99 -1.01
N LEU A 38 3.69 -16.15 -2.33
CA LEU A 38 2.88 -15.47 -3.35
C LEU A 38 1.37 -15.49 -3.05
N PHE A 39 0.82 -16.64 -2.65
CA PHE A 39 -0.62 -16.77 -2.38
C PHE A 39 -1.08 -15.89 -1.22
N HIS A 40 -0.30 -15.81 -0.13
CA HIS A 40 -0.62 -14.98 1.02
C HIS A 40 -0.61 -13.49 0.66
N ILE A 41 0.40 -13.09 -0.11
CA ILE A 41 0.60 -11.71 -0.58
C ILE A 41 -0.52 -11.32 -1.53
N LEU A 42 -0.86 -12.20 -2.48
CA LEU A 42 -1.96 -12.01 -3.41
C LEU A 42 -3.30 -11.87 -2.69
N PHE A 43 -3.58 -12.74 -1.70
CA PHE A 43 -4.79 -12.64 -0.89
C PHE A 43 -4.88 -11.30 -0.16
N MET A 44 -3.79 -10.83 0.45
CA MET A 44 -3.77 -9.53 1.11
C MET A 44 -4.00 -8.37 0.14
N THR A 45 -3.37 -8.40 -1.04
CA THR A 45 -3.58 -7.39 -2.07
C THR A 45 -5.06 -7.36 -2.51
N LEU A 46 -5.67 -8.53 -2.74
CA LEU A 46 -7.08 -8.62 -3.10
C LEU A 46 -8.01 -8.16 -1.97
N ALA A 47 -7.67 -8.46 -0.71
CA ALA A 47 -8.40 -7.97 0.45
C ALA A 47 -8.33 -6.44 0.55
N ILE A 48 -7.18 -5.83 0.28
CA ILE A 48 -7.00 -4.38 0.21
C ILE A 48 -7.86 -3.77 -0.92
N MET A 49 -7.94 -4.42 -2.08
CA MET A 49 -8.78 -3.97 -3.19
C MET A 49 -10.28 -4.05 -2.88
N ALA A 50 -10.70 -4.74 -1.82
CA ALA A 50 -12.10 -4.93 -1.50
C ALA A 50 -12.78 -3.70 -0.85
N VAL A 51 -12.03 -2.69 -0.37
CA VAL A 51 -12.56 -1.50 0.35
C VAL A 51 -13.73 -0.80 -0.38
N PRO A 52 -13.59 -0.37 -1.65
CA PRO A 52 -14.61 0.47 -2.27
C PRO A 52 -15.93 -0.25 -2.54
N TYR A 53 -15.94 -1.59 -2.62
CA TYR A 53 -17.15 -2.34 -2.90
C TYR A 53 -18.16 -2.34 -1.73
N GLY A 54 -17.71 -2.08 -0.49
CA GLY A 54 -18.53 -2.23 0.71
C GLY A 54 -18.91 -0.93 1.44
N LEU A 55 -18.18 0.17 1.22
CA LEU A 55 -18.24 1.35 2.09
C LEU A 55 -18.31 2.69 1.35
N SER A 56 -18.32 2.72 0.02
CA SER A 56 -18.36 3.97 -0.76
C SER A 56 -19.69 4.14 -1.48
N ALA A 57 -20.24 5.35 -1.43
CA ALA A 57 -21.51 5.78 -2.04
C ALA A 57 -21.61 5.35 -3.52
N PRO A 58 -22.25 4.22 -3.86
CA PRO A 58 -22.02 3.52 -5.13
C PRO A 58 -22.56 4.20 -6.39
N ILE A 59 -23.18 5.39 -6.32
CA ILE A 59 -24.03 5.86 -7.43
C ILE A 59 -23.64 7.24 -7.98
N ALA A 60 -22.97 8.10 -7.19
CA ALA A 60 -22.79 9.49 -7.63
C ALA A 60 -21.51 9.77 -8.44
N THR A 61 -20.46 8.94 -8.37
CA THR A 61 -19.16 9.30 -8.96
C THR A 61 -18.44 8.11 -9.60
N SER A 62 -18.24 8.14 -10.92
CA SER A 62 -17.42 7.18 -11.68
C SER A 62 -15.94 7.10 -11.24
N LEU A 63 -15.49 7.99 -10.34
CA LEU A 63 -14.16 8.04 -9.73
C LEU A 63 -13.78 6.78 -8.90
N ILE A 64 -14.76 5.99 -8.45
CA ILE A 64 -14.54 4.92 -7.45
C ILE A 64 -13.78 3.71 -8.02
N GLY A 65 -13.87 3.45 -9.33
CA GLY A 65 -13.11 2.35 -9.95
C GLY A 65 -11.60 2.48 -9.75
N ALA A 66 -11.08 3.71 -9.79
CA ALA A 66 -9.67 3.99 -9.52
C ALA A 66 -9.29 3.79 -8.04
N TYR A 67 -10.22 4.04 -7.11
CA TYR A 67 -10.02 3.78 -5.68
C TYR A 67 -9.68 2.30 -5.42
N THR A 68 -10.34 1.37 -6.10
CA THR A 68 -10.14 -0.08 -5.97
C THR A 68 -8.71 -0.51 -6.25
N TYR A 69 -8.07 0.11 -7.24
CA TYR A 69 -6.72 -0.27 -7.67
C TYR A 69 -5.62 0.60 -7.04
N SER A 70 -5.98 1.68 -6.34
CA SER A 70 -5.05 2.64 -5.76
C SER A 70 -4.12 2.09 -4.67
N ALA A 71 -4.48 0.98 -4.04
CA ALA A 71 -3.76 0.46 -2.87
C ALA A 71 -2.92 -0.80 -3.17
N ILE A 72 -2.88 -1.26 -4.43
CA ILE A 72 -2.11 -2.45 -4.85
C ILE A 72 -0.63 -2.31 -4.51
N GLY A 73 -0.09 -1.09 -4.63
CA GLY A 73 1.31 -0.79 -4.35
C GLY A 73 1.72 -0.97 -2.89
N MET A 74 0.78 -0.96 -1.94
CA MET A 74 1.09 -1.07 -0.50
C MET A 74 1.78 -2.38 -0.14
N ILE A 75 1.61 -3.42 -0.95
CA ILE A 75 2.25 -4.72 -0.73
C ILE A 75 3.79 -4.64 -0.78
N THR A 76 4.35 -3.61 -1.41
CA THR A 76 5.80 -3.34 -1.41
C THR A 76 6.34 -3.07 -0.02
N SER A 77 5.55 -2.47 0.87
CA SER A 77 5.94 -2.24 2.28
C SER A 77 6.20 -3.54 3.04
N MET A 78 5.73 -4.67 2.52
CA MET A 78 5.87 -5.99 3.12
C MET A 78 6.98 -6.83 2.49
N ALA A 79 7.78 -6.26 1.59
CA ALA A 79 8.78 -7.00 0.82
C ALA A 79 9.77 -7.81 1.67
N GLU A 80 10.10 -7.36 2.89
CA GLU A 80 10.98 -8.10 3.81
C GLU A 80 10.41 -9.44 4.28
N GLU A 81 9.08 -9.56 4.36
CA GLU A 81 8.40 -10.78 4.80
C GLU A 81 8.14 -11.74 3.63
N VAL A 82 8.42 -11.32 2.39
CA VAL A 82 8.14 -12.08 1.17
C VAL A 82 9.33 -12.97 0.81
N ARG A 83 9.03 -14.22 0.44
CA ARG A 83 10.02 -15.10 -0.20
C ARG A 83 10.30 -14.61 -1.61
N ASP A 84 11.57 -14.39 -1.95
CA ASP A 84 11.98 -13.86 -3.28
C ASP A 84 11.16 -12.63 -3.74
N PRO A 85 11.29 -11.49 -3.01
CA PRO A 85 10.45 -10.31 -3.23
C PRO A 85 10.61 -9.72 -4.64
N ALA A 86 11.79 -9.87 -5.26
CA ALA A 86 12.09 -9.36 -6.59
C ALA A 86 11.19 -9.95 -7.69
N ILE A 87 10.59 -11.12 -7.45
CA ILE A 87 9.71 -11.79 -8.42
C ILE A 87 8.29 -11.91 -7.88
N GLN A 88 8.12 -12.27 -6.60
CA GLN A 88 6.79 -12.52 -6.04
C GLN A 88 5.96 -11.24 -5.86
N VAL A 89 6.58 -10.13 -5.45
CA VAL A 89 5.87 -8.85 -5.28
C VAL A 89 5.33 -8.32 -6.62
N PRO A 90 6.15 -8.20 -7.70
CA PRO A 90 5.62 -7.79 -9.01
C PRO A 90 4.56 -8.75 -9.57
N ARG A 91 4.73 -10.07 -9.40
CA ARG A 91 3.72 -11.05 -9.84
C ARG A 91 2.40 -10.90 -9.10
N ALA A 92 2.43 -10.69 -7.78
CA ALA A 92 1.22 -10.45 -6.99
C ALA A 92 0.47 -9.21 -7.49
N MET A 93 1.18 -8.12 -7.79
CA MET A 93 0.59 -6.91 -8.35
C MET A 93 -0.09 -7.19 -9.69
N VAL A 94 0.62 -7.82 -10.63
CA VAL A 94 0.09 -8.12 -11.97
C VAL A 94 -1.11 -9.07 -11.90
N TYR A 95 -1.06 -10.13 -11.08
CA TYR A 95 -2.17 -11.08 -10.95
C TYR A 95 -3.37 -10.50 -10.20
N SER A 96 -3.16 -9.55 -9.28
CA SER A 96 -4.27 -8.93 -8.56
C SER A 96 -5.22 -8.15 -9.48
N ILE A 97 -4.72 -7.62 -10.60
CA ILE A 97 -5.53 -6.83 -11.55
C ILE A 97 -6.62 -7.67 -12.23
N PRO A 98 -6.31 -8.73 -13.02
CA PRO A 98 -7.33 -9.52 -13.69
C PRO A 98 -8.22 -10.28 -12.70
N ILE A 99 -7.67 -10.76 -11.57
CA ILE A 99 -8.46 -11.43 -10.54
C ILE A 99 -9.46 -10.43 -9.93
N GLY A 100 -9.00 -9.25 -9.54
CA GLY A 100 -9.85 -8.18 -9.02
C GLY A 100 -10.92 -7.72 -10.01
N ALA A 101 -10.59 -7.63 -11.31
CA ALA A 101 -11.53 -7.27 -12.36
C ALA A 101 -12.63 -8.34 -12.54
N ILE A 102 -12.26 -9.63 -12.60
CA ILE A 102 -13.23 -10.73 -12.74
C ILE A 102 -14.09 -10.85 -11.49
N SER A 103 -13.49 -10.80 -10.29
CA SER A 103 -14.23 -10.86 -9.02
C SER A 103 -15.17 -9.66 -8.86
N GLY A 104 -14.71 -8.45 -9.20
CA GLY A 104 -15.52 -7.24 -9.20
C GLY A 104 -16.69 -7.33 -10.18
N LEU A 105 -16.47 -7.88 -11.39
CA LEU A 105 -17.54 -8.09 -12.37
C LEU A 105 -18.59 -9.09 -11.86
N VAL A 106 -18.17 -10.22 -11.30
CA VAL A 106 -19.08 -11.22 -10.72
C VAL A 106 -19.88 -10.64 -9.54
N PHE A 107 -19.29 -9.74 -8.76
CA PHE A 107 -19.96 -9.07 -7.66
C PHE A 107 -20.94 -7.97 -8.13
N LEU A 108 -20.54 -7.16 -9.11
CA LEU A 108 -21.32 -6.03 -9.60
C LEU A 108 -22.47 -6.42 -10.52
N LEU A 109 -22.32 -7.47 -11.34
CA LEU A 109 -23.36 -7.87 -12.30
C LEU A 109 -24.72 -8.14 -11.63
N PRO A 110 -24.82 -8.99 -10.59
CA PRO A 110 -26.09 -9.20 -9.90
C PRO A 110 -26.69 -7.92 -9.31
N ILE A 111 -25.84 -7.04 -8.77
CA ILE A 111 -26.28 -5.76 -8.19
C ILE A 111 -26.89 -4.86 -9.27
N VAL A 112 -26.25 -4.76 -10.43
CA VAL A 112 -26.76 -3.95 -11.55
C VAL A 112 -28.07 -4.53 -12.10
N PHE A 113 -28.22 -5.84 -12.18
CA PHE A 113 -29.47 -6.48 -12.65
C PHE A 113 -30.62 -6.42 -11.62
N THR A 114 -30.31 -6.22 -10.34
CA THR A 114 -31.30 -6.14 -9.25
C THR A 114 -31.45 -4.73 -8.71
N LEU A 115 -30.86 -3.72 -9.39
CA LEU A 115 -30.79 -2.36 -8.91
C LEU A 115 -32.20 -1.76 -8.74
N PRO A 116 -32.56 -1.33 -7.52
CA PRO A 116 -33.79 -0.57 -7.29
C PRO A 116 -33.75 0.81 -7.97
N ASP A 117 -34.88 1.51 -7.94
CA ASP A 117 -35.01 2.87 -8.49
C ASP A 117 -33.89 3.81 -8.02
N ILE A 118 -33.23 4.47 -8.98
CA ILE A 118 -32.03 5.28 -8.75
C ILE A 118 -32.35 6.49 -7.88
N GLU A 119 -33.52 7.12 -8.07
CA GLU A 119 -33.91 8.30 -7.27
C GLU A 119 -34.06 7.92 -5.79
N THR A 120 -34.64 6.75 -5.50
CA THR A 120 -34.75 6.19 -4.16
C THR A 120 -33.37 5.98 -3.51
N LEU A 121 -32.40 5.48 -4.28
CA LEU A 121 -31.05 5.24 -3.78
C LEU A 121 -30.24 6.54 -3.59
N LEU A 122 -30.43 7.54 -4.46
CA LEU A 122 -29.79 8.86 -4.33
C LEU A 122 -30.37 9.68 -3.17
N ALA A 123 -31.62 9.45 -2.81
CA ALA A 123 -32.29 10.11 -1.68
C ALA A 123 -31.82 9.59 -0.30
N VAL A 124 -30.98 8.55 -0.24
CA VAL A 124 -30.53 7.95 1.02
C VAL A 124 -29.67 8.94 1.82
N PRO A 125 -30.06 9.28 3.07
CA PRO A 125 -29.26 10.16 3.92
C PRO A 125 -27.83 9.64 4.11
N GLY A 126 -26.84 10.52 3.95
CA GLY A 126 -25.42 10.15 4.05
C GLY A 126 -24.84 9.50 2.79
N GLY A 127 -25.62 9.35 1.72
CA GLY A 127 -25.13 8.88 0.42
C GLY A 127 -24.72 7.41 0.39
N GLN A 128 -25.17 6.58 1.35
CA GLN A 128 -24.83 5.15 1.42
C GLN A 128 -26.03 4.26 1.12
N PRO A 129 -26.37 4.05 -0.17
CA PRO A 129 -27.56 3.30 -0.54
C PRO A 129 -27.44 1.78 -0.39
N ILE A 130 -26.24 1.22 -0.13
CA ILE A 130 -26.04 -0.25 -0.09
C ILE A 130 -27.03 -0.94 0.86
N GLY A 131 -27.23 -0.37 2.06
CA GLY A 131 -28.15 -0.95 3.03
C GLY A 131 -29.61 -0.94 2.57
N VAL A 132 -30.06 0.20 2.05
CA VAL A 132 -31.43 0.35 1.51
C VAL A 132 -31.62 -0.55 0.29
N MET A 133 -30.62 -0.60 -0.59
CA MET A 133 -30.60 -1.46 -1.77
C MET A 133 -30.81 -2.93 -1.39
N PHE A 134 -30.05 -3.46 -0.41
CA PHE A 134 -30.23 -4.85 0.02
C PHE A 134 -31.58 -5.12 0.68
N THR A 135 -32.11 -4.18 1.47
CA THR A 135 -33.46 -4.32 2.02
C THR A 135 -34.53 -4.37 0.93
N LEU A 136 -34.41 -3.52 -0.10
CA LEU A 136 -35.35 -3.49 -1.23
C LEU A 136 -35.25 -4.76 -2.08
N ILE A 137 -34.04 -5.24 -2.38
CA ILE A 137 -33.81 -6.47 -3.16
C ILE A 137 -34.36 -7.70 -2.41
N MET A 138 -34.12 -7.80 -1.10
CA MET A 138 -34.53 -8.93 -0.29
C MET A 138 -36.00 -8.90 0.13
N GLY A 139 -36.70 -7.79 -0.09
CA GLY A 139 -38.10 -7.60 0.31
C GLY A 139 -38.35 -7.66 1.83
N SER A 140 -37.29 -7.66 2.64
CA SER A 140 -37.37 -7.78 4.10
C SER A 140 -36.20 -7.07 4.77
N GLN A 141 -36.44 -6.45 5.93
CA GLN A 141 -35.39 -5.79 6.72
C GLN A 141 -34.36 -6.80 7.23
N SER A 142 -34.80 -7.99 7.66
CA SER A 142 -33.92 -9.06 8.14
C SER A 142 -33.03 -9.63 7.03
N GLY A 143 -33.56 -9.80 5.82
CA GLY A 143 -32.77 -10.24 4.66
C GLY A 143 -31.71 -9.21 4.26
N GLY A 144 -32.08 -7.94 4.18
CA GLY A 144 -31.13 -6.85 3.89
C GLY A 144 -30.04 -6.72 4.95
N PHE A 145 -30.39 -6.86 6.24
CA PHE A 145 -29.43 -6.89 7.33
C PHE A 145 -28.54 -8.15 7.31
N GLY A 146 -29.06 -9.30 6.87
CA GLY A 146 -28.28 -10.53 6.72
C GLY A 146 -27.11 -10.39 5.73
N ILE A 147 -27.34 -9.71 4.59
CA ILE A 147 -26.31 -9.49 3.57
C ILE A 147 -25.20 -8.56 4.07
N TRP A 148 -25.49 -7.66 5.00
CA TRP A 148 -24.49 -6.78 5.61
C TRP A 148 -23.34 -7.54 6.30
N PHE A 149 -23.60 -8.73 6.87
CA PHE A 149 -22.54 -9.53 7.50
C PHE A 149 -21.45 -9.95 6.50
N ILE A 150 -21.79 -10.16 5.23
CA ILE A 150 -20.82 -10.48 4.19
C ILE A 150 -19.92 -9.27 3.93
N ILE A 151 -20.50 -8.07 3.83
CA ILE A 151 -19.73 -6.82 3.67
C ILE A 151 -18.84 -6.56 4.88
N PHE A 152 -19.37 -6.74 6.11
CA PHE A 152 -18.58 -6.59 7.33
C PHE A 152 -17.41 -7.59 7.38
N GLY A 153 -17.65 -8.85 7.01
CA GLY A 153 -16.60 -9.87 6.95
C GLY A 153 -15.47 -9.48 6.00
N ILE A 154 -15.81 -9.05 4.78
CA ILE A 154 -14.84 -8.55 3.79
C ILE A 154 -14.11 -7.31 4.32
N GLY A 155 -14.83 -6.38 4.95
CA GLY A 155 -14.27 -5.18 5.57
C GLY A 155 -13.24 -5.49 6.66
N ILE A 156 -13.46 -6.52 7.48
CA ILE A 156 -12.51 -6.95 8.51
C ILE A 156 -11.21 -7.47 7.88
N PHE A 157 -11.29 -8.36 6.89
CA PHE A 157 -10.10 -8.87 6.20
C PHE A 157 -9.30 -7.75 5.54
N CYS A 158 -10.01 -6.78 4.98
CA CYS A 158 -9.42 -5.60 4.39
C CYS A 158 -8.71 -4.74 5.43
N ALA A 159 -9.39 -4.40 6.54
CA ALA A 159 -8.83 -3.59 7.62
C ALA A 159 -7.56 -4.23 8.18
N ILE A 160 -7.58 -5.54 8.43
CA ILE A 160 -6.39 -6.29 8.87
C ILE A 160 -5.24 -6.15 7.86
N SER A 161 -5.53 -6.27 6.57
CA SER A 161 -4.51 -6.20 5.51
C SER A 161 -3.90 -4.81 5.37
N ILE A 162 -4.72 -3.75 5.41
CA ILE A 162 -4.26 -2.36 5.35
C ILE A 162 -3.47 -1.99 6.62
N CYS A 163 -3.97 -2.33 7.80
CA CYS A 163 -3.26 -2.04 9.06
C CYS A 163 -1.93 -2.79 9.13
N CYS A 164 -1.85 -3.99 8.57
CA CYS A 164 -0.61 -4.73 8.45
C CYS A 164 0.38 -3.98 7.54
N ALA A 165 -0.01 -3.61 6.32
CA ALA A 165 0.86 -2.87 5.38
C ALA A 165 1.30 -1.50 5.95
N ALA A 166 0.36 -0.74 6.52
CA ALA A 166 0.64 0.57 7.13
C ALA A 166 1.65 0.46 8.30
N SER A 167 1.56 -0.60 9.11
CA SER A 167 2.52 -0.82 10.19
C SER A 167 3.94 -1.06 9.67
N ARG A 168 4.11 -1.75 8.52
CA ARG A 168 5.42 -2.04 7.94
C ARG A 168 6.04 -0.82 7.27
N ALA A 169 5.23 -0.03 6.58
CA ALA A 169 5.66 1.27 6.09
C ALA A 169 6.10 2.19 7.25
N THR A 170 5.29 2.31 8.30
CA THR A 170 5.61 3.15 9.47
C THR A 170 6.89 2.68 10.16
N TRP A 171 7.06 1.37 10.32
CA TRP A 171 8.25 0.77 10.90
C TRP A 171 9.49 1.00 10.03
N SER A 172 9.42 0.86 8.70
CA SER A 172 10.56 1.12 7.83
C SER A 172 11.00 2.58 7.88
N PHE A 173 10.05 3.52 7.90
CA PHE A 173 10.33 4.95 8.12
C PHE A 173 10.96 5.22 9.51
N ALA A 174 10.54 4.47 10.54
CA ALA A 174 11.16 4.56 11.86
C ALA A 174 12.59 4.02 11.87
N ARG A 175 12.86 2.90 11.19
CA ARG A 175 14.22 2.36 11.06
C ARG A 175 15.17 3.37 10.41
N ASP A 176 14.69 4.08 9.40
CA ASP A 176 15.46 5.09 8.67
C ASP A 176 15.50 6.46 9.38
N LYS A 177 15.08 6.53 10.66
CA LYS A 177 15.04 7.74 11.51
C LYS A 177 14.19 8.88 10.95
N ALA A 178 13.25 8.57 10.07
CA ALA A 178 12.42 9.54 9.37
C ALA A 178 11.30 10.14 10.23
N ILE A 179 10.88 9.48 11.31
CA ILE A 179 9.77 9.91 12.18
C ILE A 179 10.24 10.26 13.61
N PRO A 180 9.51 11.11 14.36
CA PRO A 180 9.82 11.36 15.76
C PRO A 180 9.69 10.07 16.59
N PHE A 181 10.47 9.96 17.67
CA PHE A 181 10.52 8.74 18.51
C PHE A 181 10.82 7.46 17.72
N HIS A 182 11.63 7.58 16.66
CA HIS A 182 11.99 6.48 15.78
C HIS A 182 12.51 5.24 16.54
N THR A 183 13.25 5.41 17.62
CA THR A 183 13.76 4.32 18.46
C THR A 183 12.67 3.50 19.14
N THR A 184 11.48 4.05 19.35
CA THR A 184 10.33 3.33 19.91
C THR A 184 9.57 2.61 18.80
N PHE A 185 9.34 3.28 17.67
CA PHE A 185 8.54 2.72 16.57
C PHE A 185 9.30 1.75 15.68
N ALA A 186 10.64 1.81 15.66
CA ALA A 186 11.49 0.83 15.00
C ALA A 186 11.62 -0.48 15.79
N ARG A 187 11.22 -0.51 17.08
CA ARG A 187 11.31 -1.73 17.91
C ARG A 187 10.32 -2.78 17.43
N ILE A 188 10.82 -4.01 17.36
CA ILE A 188 10.05 -5.20 17.05
C ILE A 188 9.74 -5.92 18.38
N SER A 189 8.47 -6.21 18.64
CA SER A 189 7.97 -6.59 19.97
C SER A 189 8.44 -7.95 20.49
N ARG A 190 9.11 -8.75 19.66
CA ARG A 190 9.63 -10.08 20.01
C ARG A 190 11.10 -10.25 19.60
N SER A 191 11.84 -9.15 19.49
CA SER A 191 13.31 -9.21 19.41
C SER A 191 13.84 -9.58 20.80
N ASN A 192 14.50 -10.73 20.93
CA ASN A 192 15.37 -10.98 22.07
C ASN A 192 16.47 -9.90 22.13
N HIS A 193 17.11 -9.79 23.30
CA HIS A 193 18.02 -8.72 23.73
C HIS A 193 19.29 -8.51 22.86
N ASP A 194 19.45 -9.25 21.75
CA ASP A 194 20.61 -9.22 20.84
C ASP A 194 20.28 -8.85 19.37
N GLY A 195 19.09 -8.28 19.09
CA GLY A 195 18.82 -7.65 17.78
C GLY A 195 18.78 -8.62 16.58
N GLN A 196 18.57 -9.91 16.84
CA GLN A 196 18.20 -10.91 15.84
C GLN A 196 16.77 -11.37 16.11
N ALA A 197 15.89 -11.18 15.12
CA ALA A 197 14.52 -11.65 15.16
C ALA A 197 14.50 -13.16 14.89
N GLU A 198 14.68 -13.97 15.94
CA GLU A 198 14.56 -15.44 15.84
C GLU A 198 13.10 -15.94 15.84
N ASP A 199 12.11 -15.09 16.15
CA ASP A 199 10.71 -15.49 16.17
C ASP A 199 10.02 -15.24 14.81
N PRO A 200 9.50 -16.29 14.13
CA PRO A 200 8.68 -16.16 12.91
C PRO A 200 7.44 -15.25 13.06
N SER A 201 7.04 -14.96 14.30
CA SER A 201 5.89 -14.12 14.66
C SER A 201 6.28 -12.69 15.06
N ALA A 202 7.50 -12.24 14.73
CA ALA A 202 7.99 -10.91 15.08
C ALA A 202 7.27 -9.81 14.27
N VAL A 203 6.63 -8.87 14.98
CA VAL A 203 5.86 -7.77 14.38
C VAL A 203 6.13 -6.43 15.09
N PRO A 204 6.11 -5.28 14.39
CA PRO A 204 6.33 -3.96 14.95
C PRO A 204 5.04 -3.45 15.61
N LEU A 205 4.76 -3.95 16.82
CA LEU A 205 3.54 -3.59 17.54
C LEU A 205 3.43 -2.08 17.82
N ASN A 206 4.54 -1.41 18.13
CA ASN A 206 4.54 0.02 18.42
C ASN A 206 4.12 0.84 17.17
N ALA A 207 4.63 0.48 16.00
CA ALA A 207 4.23 1.10 14.73
C ALA A 207 2.75 0.82 14.41
N HIS A 208 2.29 -0.41 14.65
CA HIS A 208 0.88 -0.77 14.46
C HIS A 208 -0.06 0.02 15.40
N LEU A 209 0.28 0.15 16.68
CA LEU A 209 -0.50 0.93 17.64
C LEU A 209 -0.53 2.42 17.26
N LEU A 210 0.58 2.98 16.78
CA LEU A 210 0.62 4.34 16.26
C LEU A 210 -0.32 4.52 15.07
N SER A 211 -0.24 3.64 14.05
CA SER A 211 -1.11 3.70 12.88
C SER A 211 -2.59 3.60 13.28
N THR A 212 -2.93 2.68 14.20
CA THR A 212 -4.29 2.52 14.71
C THR A 212 -4.77 3.75 15.48
N ALA A 213 -3.92 4.34 16.33
CA ALA A 213 -4.26 5.56 17.06
C ALA A 213 -4.54 6.74 16.12
N ILE A 214 -3.70 6.94 15.11
CA ILE A 214 -3.91 7.98 14.09
C ILE A 214 -5.22 7.72 13.32
N GLN A 215 -5.48 6.47 12.93
CA GLN A 215 -6.71 6.11 12.22
C GLN A 215 -7.96 6.38 13.08
N LEU A 216 -7.94 6.08 14.37
CA LEU A 216 -9.04 6.39 15.29
C LEU A 216 -9.27 7.91 15.38
N LEU A 217 -8.21 8.70 15.52
CA LEU A 217 -8.29 10.17 15.57
C LEU A 217 -8.87 10.75 14.27
N LEU A 218 -8.45 10.23 13.11
CA LEU A 218 -9.01 10.63 11.82
C LEU A 218 -10.47 10.20 11.68
N GLY A 219 -10.86 9.05 12.24
CA GLY A 219 -12.25 8.58 12.29
C GLY A 219 -13.17 9.50 13.09
N LEU A 220 -12.68 10.07 14.20
CA LEU A 220 -13.45 11.00 15.04
C LEU A 220 -13.85 12.29 14.30
N ILE A 221 -13.14 12.66 13.22
CA ILE A 221 -13.47 13.83 12.39
C ILE A 221 -14.91 13.71 11.84
N TYR A 222 -15.37 12.50 11.54
CA TYR A 222 -16.71 12.26 11.02
C TYR A 222 -17.81 12.73 11.98
N LEU A 223 -17.57 12.70 13.30
CA LEU A 223 -18.52 13.19 14.31
C LEU A 223 -18.74 14.70 14.24
N GLY A 224 -17.74 15.46 13.77
CA GLY A 224 -17.82 16.91 13.64
C GLY A 224 -18.22 17.37 12.24
N SER A 225 -17.66 16.75 11.19
CA SER A 225 -17.93 17.12 9.80
C SER A 225 -17.69 15.96 8.85
N SER A 226 -18.77 15.54 8.18
CA SER A 226 -18.70 14.56 7.08
C SER A 226 -17.90 15.09 5.89
N ALA A 227 -17.96 16.40 5.60
CA ALA A 227 -17.17 17.02 4.54
C ALA A 227 -15.66 16.95 4.84
N ALA A 228 -15.26 17.23 6.08
CA ALA A 228 -13.85 17.11 6.48
C ALA A 228 -13.36 15.66 6.40
N PHE A 229 -14.14 14.71 6.91
CA PHE A 229 -13.82 13.29 6.82
C PHE A 229 -13.67 12.82 5.36
N ASN A 230 -14.63 13.19 4.49
CA ASN A 230 -14.59 12.83 3.07
C ASN A 230 -13.36 13.43 2.37
N ALA A 231 -12.93 14.63 2.75
CA ALA A 231 -11.70 15.23 2.24
C ALA A 231 -10.44 14.42 2.64
N PHE A 232 -10.39 13.91 3.87
CA PHE A 232 -9.31 13.01 4.33
C PHE A 232 -9.32 11.65 3.61
N VAL A 233 -10.49 11.09 3.32
CA VAL A 233 -10.59 9.86 2.54
C VAL A 233 -10.15 10.08 1.08
N GLY A 234 -10.56 11.19 0.46
CA GLY A 234 -10.17 11.53 -0.91
C GLY A 234 -8.67 11.77 -1.07
N VAL A 235 -8.06 12.51 -0.14
CA VAL A 235 -6.61 12.78 -0.19
C VAL A 235 -5.75 11.53 -0.02
N ALA A 236 -6.23 10.49 0.68
CA ALA A 236 -5.48 9.25 0.85
C ALA A 236 -5.14 8.60 -0.50
N VAL A 237 -6.07 8.64 -1.46
CA VAL A 237 -5.87 8.12 -2.83
C VAL A 237 -4.85 8.96 -3.59
N ILE A 238 -4.96 10.29 -3.49
CA ILE A 238 -4.06 11.26 -4.11
C ILE A 238 -2.63 11.04 -3.58
N CYS A 239 -2.46 10.88 -2.27
CA CYS A 239 -1.18 10.61 -1.63
C CYS A 239 -0.58 9.26 -2.05
N LEU A 240 -1.38 8.21 -2.14
CA LEU A 240 -0.93 6.90 -2.64
C LEU A 240 -0.48 7.00 -4.10
N GLY A 241 -1.29 7.62 -4.96
CA GLY A 241 -0.93 7.86 -6.36
C GLY A 241 0.37 8.65 -6.50
N ALA A 242 0.50 9.76 -5.77
CA ALA A 242 1.71 10.57 -5.75
C ALA A 242 2.94 9.78 -5.24
N SER A 243 2.75 8.93 -4.22
CA SER A 243 3.81 8.06 -3.69
C SER A 243 4.32 7.05 -4.73
N TYR A 244 3.45 6.54 -5.61
CA TYR A 244 3.87 5.64 -6.69
C TYR A 244 4.47 6.40 -7.88
N ALA A 245 3.96 7.59 -8.17
CA ALA A 245 4.50 8.43 -9.23
C ALA A 245 5.94 8.88 -8.94
N MET A 246 6.30 9.12 -7.67
CA MET A 246 7.63 9.60 -7.31
C MET A 246 8.78 8.70 -7.78
N PRO A 247 8.85 7.39 -7.46
CA PRO A 247 9.92 6.52 -7.96
C PRO A 247 9.87 6.34 -9.49
N ILE A 248 8.68 6.35 -10.11
CA ILE A 248 8.54 6.26 -11.57
C ILE A 248 9.11 7.51 -12.24
N ALA A 249 8.85 8.69 -11.68
CA ALA A 249 9.38 9.97 -12.15
C ALA A 249 10.89 10.02 -12.02
N ILE A 250 11.43 9.63 -10.86
CA ILE A 250 12.89 9.56 -10.65
C ILE A 250 13.52 8.67 -11.73
N LEU A 251 12.94 7.50 -12.00
CA LEU A 251 13.48 6.58 -12.99
C LEU A 251 13.38 7.09 -14.44
N LEU A 252 12.35 7.88 -14.77
CA LEU A 252 12.18 8.45 -16.11
C LEU A 252 13.07 9.67 -16.36
N PHE A 253 13.21 10.53 -15.35
CA PHE A 253 13.94 11.81 -15.46
C PHE A 253 15.42 11.68 -15.08
N ASN A 254 15.78 10.71 -14.25
CA ASN A 254 17.18 10.42 -13.95
C ASN A 254 17.77 9.58 -15.10
N GLY A 255 18.63 10.17 -15.93
CA GLY A 255 19.19 9.54 -17.13
C GLY A 255 19.95 8.22 -16.90
N LYS A 256 20.23 7.86 -15.64
CA LYS A 256 20.84 6.58 -15.22
C LYS A 256 19.85 5.58 -14.60
N GLY A 257 18.65 6.02 -14.18
CA GLY A 257 17.75 5.22 -13.34
C GLY A 257 17.29 3.91 -13.99
N ARG A 258 17.13 3.88 -15.33
CA ARG A 258 16.83 2.63 -16.04
C ARG A 258 18.04 1.75 -16.34
N LYS A 259 19.25 2.31 -16.43
CA LYS A 259 20.48 1.52 -16.56
C LYS A 259 20.78 0.77 -15.27
N GLU A 260 20.51 1.40 -14.13
CA GLU A 260 20.61 0.76 -12.80
C GLU A 260 19.59 -0.36 -12.60
N MET A 261 18.50 -0.38 -13.37
CA MET A 261 17.48 -1.44 -13.36
C MET A 261 17.59 -2.42 -14.53
N GLU A 262 18.69 -2.39 -15.30
CA GLU A 262 18.88 -3.26 -16.47
C GLU A 262 18.99 -4.74 -16.05
N ASP A 263 19.56 -5.01 -14.87
CA ASP A 263 19.70 -6.35 -14.27
C ASP A 263 18.50 -6.76 -13.37
N ALA A 264 17.38 -6.05 -13.45
CA ALA A 264 16.20 -6.39 -12.65
C ALA A 264 15.63 -7.75 -13.06
N ARG A 265 15.41 -8.65 -12.07
CA ARG A 265 14.82 -9.99 -12.30
C ARG A 265 13.41 -9.93 -12.92
N PHE A 266 12.73 -8.80 -12.82
CA PHE A 266 11.45 -8.52 -13.46
C PHE A 266 11.56 -7.26 -14.32
N SER A 267 11.76 -7.43 -15.63
CA SER A 267 11.93 -6.32 -16.58
C SER A 267 10.93 -6.40 -17.73
N LEU A 268 10.32 -5.26 -18.05
CA LEU A 268 9.43 -5.07 -19.20
C LEU A 268 10.19 -4.59 -20.45
N GLY A 269 11.54 -4.57 -20.39
CA GLY A 269 12.40 -4.15 -21.49
C GLY A 269 12.07 -2.74 -21.99
N ARG A 270 12.06 -2.55 -23.32
CA ARG A 270 11.88 -1.25 -23.98
C ARG A 270 10.51 -0.62 -23.72
N TRP A 271 9.47 -1.42 -23.46
CA TRP A 271 8.12 -0.95 -23.16
C TRP A 271 8.02 -0.20 -21.84
N GLY A 272 8.96 -0.42 -20.92
CA GLY A 272 8.93 0.24 -19.64
C GLY A 272 9.03 1.78 -19.72
N TRP A 273 9.67 2.35 -20.74
CA TRP A 273 9.68 3.81 -20.96
C TRP A 273 8.26 4.35 -21.21
N VAL A 274 7.53 3.69 -22.12
CA VAL A 274 6.16 4.09 -22.48
C VAL A 274 5.21 3.89 -21.31
N ILE A 275 5.29 2.73 -20.64
CA ILE A 275 4.45 2.40 -19.50
C ILE A 275 4.66 3.40 -18.36
N ASN A 276 5.91 3.76 -18.05
CA ASN A 276 6.21 4.73 -17.01
C ASN A 276 5.70 6.14 -17.35
N ALA A 277 5.85 6.57 -18.61
CA ALA A 277 5.33 7.86 -19.04
C ALA A 277 3.79 7.91 -18.96
N VAL A 278 3.12 6.85 -19.42
CA VAL A 278 1.65 6.71 -19.32
C VAL A 278 1.20 6.68 -17.86
N ALA A 279 1.93 5.97 -16.99
CA ALA A 279 1.62 5.94 -15.56
C ALA A 279 1.72 7.32 -14.91
N LEU A 280 2.75 8.11 -15.21
CA LEU A 280 2.88 9.47 -14.69
C LEU A 280 1.78 10.41 -15.19
N LEU A 281 1.45 10.32 -16.49
CA LEU A 281 0.35 11.10 -17.07
C LEU A 281 -0.99 10.72 -16.43
N TRP A 282 -1.23 9.42 -16.24
CA TRP A 282 -2.44 8.89 -15.62
C TRP A 282 -2.58 9.34 -14.16
N VAL A 283 -1.53 9.19 -13.35
CA VAL A 283 -1.55 9.66 -11.95
C VAL A 283 -1.73 11.18 -11.89
N SER A 284 -1.07 11.94 -12.77
CA SER A 284 -1.25 13.40 -12.82
C SER A 284 -2.68 13.79 -13.17
N PHE A 285 -3.30 13.07 -14.11
CA PHE A 285 -4.71 13.23 -14.46
C PHE A 285 -5.64 12.88 -13.28
N GLU A 286 -5.41 11.77 -12.58
CA GLU A 286 -6.19 11.35 -11.42
C GLU A 286 -6.13 12.38 -10.28
N ILE A 287 -4.95 12.95 -9.98
CA ILE A 287 -4.79 13.97 -8.94
C ILE A 287 -5.68 15.19 -9.22
N VAL A 288 -5.73 15.64 -10.48
CA VAL A 288 -6.58 16.76 -10.88
C VAL A 288 -8.06 16.36 -10.78
N LEU A 289 -8.42 15.20 -11.33
CA LEU A 289 -9.79 14.71 -11.35
C LEU A 289 -10.35 14.53 -9.93
N PHE A 290 -9.56 13.98 -9.01
CA PHE A 290 -9.93 13.78 -7.60
C PHE A 290 -9.94 15.08 -6.79
N SER A 291 -9.41 16.18 -7.33
CA SER A 291 -9.49 17.51 -6.73
C SER A 291 -10.72 18.30 -7.20
N MET A 292 -11.43 17.84 -8.22
CA MET A 292 -12.63 18.52 -8.72
C MET A 292 -13.85 18.26 -7.82
N PRO A 293 -14.79 19.24 -7.72
CA PRO A 293 -16.04 19.04 -7.00
C PRO A 293 -16.97 18.07 -7.74
N ALA A 294 -17.72 17.26 -6.99
CA ALA A 294 -18.64 16.26 -7.54
C ALA A 294 -19.96 16.85 -8.07
N VAL A 295 -20.35 18.04 -7.60
CA VAL A 295 -21.61 18.70 -7.98
C VAL A 295 -21.41 20.20 -8.19
N VAL A 296 -22.18 20.76 -9.13
CA VAL A 296 -22.23 22.19 -9.42
C VAL A 296 -23.69 22.64 -9.29
N PRO A 297 -24.01 23.75 -8.60
CA PRO A 297 -23.10 24.72 -7.98
C PRO A 297 -22.45 24.24 -6.67
N VAL A 298 -21.23 24.69 -6.40
CA VAL A 298 -20.48 24.35 -5.19
C VAL A 298 -20.97 25.16 -3.99
N THR A 299 -21.10 24.50 -2.85
CA THR A 299 -21.40 25.08 -1.54
C THR A 299 -20.26 24.75 -0.58
N GLN A 300 -20.25 25.35 0.61
CA GLN A 300 -19.24 25.02 1.64
C GLN A 300 -19.24 23.54 2.03
N VAL A 301 -20.37 22.84 1.88
CA VAL A 301 -20.52 21.42 2.23
C VAL A 301 -20.23 20.51 1.03
N THR A 302 -20.52 20.97 -0.19
CA THR A 302 -20.36 20.17 -1.42
C THR A 302 -19.01 20.37 -2.12
N MET A 303 -18.20 21.33 -1.68
CA MET A 303 -16.85 21.52 -2.18
C MET A 303 -15.94 20.34 -1.80
N ASN A 304 -15.10 19.91 -2.74
CA ASN A 304 -14.07 18.92 -2.50
C ASN A 304 -12.81 19.60 -1.93
N TYR A 305 -12.50 19.35 -0.66
CA TYR A 305 -11.33 19.92 0.02
C TYR A 305 -10.06 19.06 -0.08
N ALA A 306 -10.06 17.98 -0.88
CA ALA A 306 -8.93 17.06 -0.96
C ALA A 306 -7.62 17.74 -1.38
N SER A 307 -7.66 18.68 -2.33
CA SER A 307 -6.48 19.43 -2.78
C SER A 307 -5.86 20.30 -1.70
N VAL A 308 -6.68 20.95 -0.88
CA VAL A 308 -6.22 21.78 0.26
C VAL A 308 -5.54 20.91 1.31
N VAL A 309 -6.16 19.76 1.64
CA VAL A 309 -5.58 18.80 2.59
C VAL A 309 -4.27 18.21 2.05
N PHE A 310 -4.21 17.89 0.76
CA PHE A 310 -3.01 17.39 0.09
C PHE A 310 -1.84 18.37 0.21
N VAL A 311 -2.07 19.63 -0.15
CA VAL A 311 -1.07 20.69 -0.05
C VAL A 311 -0.65 20.92 1.41
N GLY A 312 -1.60 20.88 2.35
CA GLY A 312 -1.31 20.95 3.79
C GLY A 312 -0.36 19.84 4.26
N PHE A 313 -0.63 18.59 3.88
CA PHE A 313 0.27 17.48 4.20
C PHE A 313 1.62 17.59 3.51
N ALA A 314 1.67 18.06 2.26
CA ALA A 314 2.92 18.30 1.56
C ALA A 314 3.78 19.35 2.30
N PHE A 315 3.18 20.42 2.80
CA PHE A 315 3.89 21.42 3.61
C PHE A 315 4.38 20.86 4.95
N ILE A 316 3.56 20.08 5.65
CA ILE A 316 3.97 19.43 6.92
C ILE A 316 5.14 18.47 6.66
N SER A 317 5.05 17.65 5.61
CA SER A 317 6.11 16.72 5.21
C SER A 317 7.41 17.45 4.82
N ALA A 318 7.31 18.50 4.01
CA ALA A 318 8.46 19.34 3.63
C ALA A 318 9.08 20.04 4.85
N GLY A 319 8.26 20.58 5.75
CA GLY A 319 8.71 21.17 7.01
C GLY A 319 9.48 20.16 7.86
N TRP A 320 8.93 18.96 8.02
CA TRP A 320 9.59 17.89 8.76
C TRP A 320 10.89 17.42 8.11
N TYR A 321 10.92 17.33 6.78
CA TYR A 321 12.14 17.02 6.02
C TYR A 321 13.23 18.07 6.23
N MET A 322 12.89 19.37 6.22
CA MET A 322 13.84 20.45 6.47
C MET A 322 14.40 20.46 7.91
N ILE A 323 13.58 20.09 8.89
CA ILE A 323 13.97 20.10 10.31
C ILE A 323 14.80 18.85 10.66
N ASN A 324 14.32 17.66 10.31
CA ASN A 324 14.89 16.40 10.76
C ASN A 324 15.43 15.53 9.62
N GLY A 325 14.67 15.41 8.53
CA GLY A 325 14.96 14.49 7.42
C GLY A 325 16.33 14.73 6.81
N ARG A 326 16.67 15.97 6.44
CA ARG A 326 17.95 16.29 5.78
C ARG A 326 19.21 16.01 6.61
N TYR A 327 19.07 15.82 7.92
CA TYR A 327 20.19 15.64 8.84
C TYR A 327 20.32 14.22 9.38
N HIS A 328 19.19 13.54 9.59
CA HIS A 328 19.17 12.25 10.29
C HIS A 328 18.67 11.09 9.42
N TYR A 329 18.04 11.37 8.27
CA TYR A 329 17.58 10.33 7.35
C TYR A 329 18.78 9.73 6.62
N ALA A 330 19.06 8.47 6.89
CA ALA A 330 20.03 7.69 6.14
C ALA A 330 19.25 6.77 5.19
N GLY A 331 19.39 7.01 3.89
CA GLY A 331 18.88 6.08 2.88
C GLY A 331 19.68 4.77 2.86
N PRO A 332 19.25 3.78 2.06
CA PRO A 332 20.00 2.54 1.88
C PRO A 332 21.46 2.83 1.51
N PRO A 333 22.45 2.12 2.07
CA PRO A 333 23.84 2.33 1.70
C PRO A 333 24.01 2.13 0.20
N ILE A 334 24.55 3.13 -0.49
CA ILE A 334 24.90 3.00 -1.90
C ILE A 334 26.18 2.18 -1.93
N PRO A 335 26.21 0.99 -2.58
CA PRO A 335 27.46 0.25 -2.74
C PRO A 335 28.46 1.16 -3.44
N SER A 336 29.65 1.31 -2.88
CA SER A 336 30.71 2.01 -3.59
C SER A 336 31.14 1.13 -4.77
N ASP A 337 31.40 1.71 -5.95
CA ASP A 337 31.88 0.96 -7.12
C ASP A 337 33.17 0.15 -6.81
N THR A 338 33.89 0.54 -5.76
CA THR A 338 35.08 -0.13 -5.23
C THR A 338 34.77 -1.48 -4.57
N ASP A 339 33.64 -1.59 -3.85
CA ASP A 339 33.23 -2.82 -3.15
C ASP A 339 32.76 -3.93 -4.10
N ILE A 340 32.27 -3.55 -5.29
CA ILE A 340 31.80 -4.51 -6.31
C ILE A 340 33.01 -5.10 -7.06
N SER A 341 34.04 -4.28 -7.33
CA SER A 341 35.26 -4.71 -8.02
C SER A 341 36.08 -5.68 -7.18
N GLU A 342 36.39 -5.34 -5.92
CA GLU A 342 37.21 -6.20 -5.04
C GLU A 342 36.58 -7.57 -4.78
N LYS A 343 35.25 -7.63 -4.59
CA LYS A 343 34.56 -8.90 -4.31
C LYS A 343 34.26 -9.74 -5.56
N SER A 344 34.25 -9.14 -6.75
CA SER A 344 34.17 -9.89 -8.01
C SER A 344 35.47 -10.66 -8.32
N GLU A 345 36.62 -10.15 -7.87
CA GLU A 345 37.91 -10.84 -7.96
C GLU A 345 38.06 -11.95 -6.91
N GLU A 346 37.56 -11.77 -5.69
CA GLU A 346 37.57 -12.83 -4.65
C GLU A 346 36.66 -14.03 -4.95
N GLY A 347 35.65 -13.87 -5.82
CA GLY A 347 34.74 -14.94 -6.25
C GLY A 347 35.30 -15.87 -7.34
N LEU A 348 36.41 -15.50 -8.00
CA LEU A 348 37.15 -16.35 -8.93
C LEU A 348 38.44 -16.83 -8.26
N GLY A 349 38.33 -17.81 -7.38
CA GLY A 349 39.48 -18.62 -6.97
C GLY A 349 40.09 -19.33 -8.19
N PRO A 350 41.43 -19.53 -8.23
CA PRO A 350 42.13 -20.00 -9.42
C PRO A 350 41.65 -21.40 -9.83
N SER A 351 41.46 -21.56 -11.14
CA SER A 351 41.04 -22.77 -11.87
C SER A 351 41.87 -24.01 -11.59
#